data_AF-K9F196-F1
#
_entry.id   AF-K9F196-F1
#
_cell.length_a   1.000
_cell.length_b   1.000
_cell.length_c   1.000
_cell.angle_alpha   90.00
_cell.angle_beta   90.00
_cell.angle_gamma   90.00
#
_symmetry.space_group_name_H-M   'P 1'
#
loop_
_entity.id
_entity.type
_entity.pdbx_description
1 polymer ?
#
loop_
_entity_poly.entity_id
_entity_poly.type
_entity_poly.pdbx_seq_one_letter_code
_entity_poly.pdbx_strand_id
1 'polypeptide(L)'
;MGRPREFDTDTLLQQAGELFILRGYNATSIDEIVKATGVVRGSLYSIFGSKQGIFIAVLEEAAKEWSESVVPDGELGATGARGDFQTLLSLLNVAVFEIASVSPDVAELVQHIINEYGITAQALGQRALERAGLTEADL
;
A
#
# COMPACT_ATOMS: atom_id res chain seq x y z
N MET A 1 32.92 13.05 -7.60
CA MET A 1 31.68 12.97 -6.80
C MET A 1 30.66 12.22 -7.63
N GLY A 2 30.22 11.04 -7.19
CA GLY A 2 29.26 10.23 -7.94
C GLY A 2 27.87 10.86 -7.86
N ARG A 3 27.23 11.08 -9.02
CA ARG A 3 25.82 11.43 -9.07
C ARG A 3 25.07 10.37 -8.25
N PRO A 4 24.31 10.74 -7.20
CA PRO A 4 23.56 9.74 -6.45
C PRO A 4 22.68 8.98 -7.44
N ARG A 5 22.66 7.65 -7.33
CA ARG A 5 21.71 6.84 -8.09
C ARG A 5 20.33 7.34 -7.67
N GLU A 6 19.63 8.02 -8.58
CA GLU A 6 18.18 8.16 -8.50
C GLU A 6 17.65 6.73 -8.48
N PHE A 7 17.21 6.27 -7.31
CA PHE A 7 16.40 5.07 -7.23
C PHE A 7 15.00 5.46 -7.68
N ASP A 8 14.32 4.52 -8.32
CA ASP A 8 12.94 4.70 -8.71
C ASP A 8 12.05 4.56 -7.46
N THR A 9 11.52 5.68 -6.98
CA THR A 9 10.64 5.73 -5.81
C THR A 9 9.42 4.84 -6.02
N ASP A 10 8.88 4.76 -7.24
CA ASP A 10 7.68 4.00 -7.53
C ASP A 10 7.97 2.49 -7.37
N THR A 11 9.09 2.03 -7.93
CA THR A 11 9.56 0.65 -7.75
C THR A 11 9.81 0.32 -6.27
N LEU A 12 10.38 1.26 -5.51
CA LEU A 12 10.61 1.09 -4.07
C LEU A 12 9.29 0.91 -3.31
N LEU A 13 8.32 1.79 -3.56
CA LEU A 13 7.02 1.75 -2.90
C LEU A 13 6.24 0.49 -3.27
N GLN A 14 6.32 0.05 -4.53
CA GLN A 14 5.73 -1.22 -4.96
C GLN A 14 6.31 -2.41 -4.15
N GLN A 15 7.63 -2.51 -4.07
CA GLN A 15 8.29 -3.60 -3.34
C GLN A 15 8.04 -3.55 -1.83
N ALA A 16 8.01 -2.35 -1.24
CA ALA A 16 7.64 -2.17 0.16
C ALA A 16 6.17 -2.55 0.43
N GLY A 17 5.27 -2.18 -0.49
CA GLY A 17 3.86 -2.56 -0.47
C GLY A 17 3.65 -4.06 -0.51
N GLU A 18 4.35 -4.77 -1.41
CA GLU A 18 4.31 -6.23 -1.47
C GLU A 18 4.71 -6.88 -0.13
N LEU A 19 5.76 -6.37 0.53
CA LEU A 19 6.17 -6.86 1.85
C LEU A 19 5.10 -6.62 2.92
N PHE A 20 4.55 -5.39 2.99
CA PHE A 20 3.49 -5.07 3.95
C PHE A 20 2.25 -5.91 3.72
N ILE A 21 1.88 -6.13 2.47
CA ILE A 21 0.76 -6.98 2.09
C ILE A 21 1.02 -8.43 2.53
N LEU A 22 2.20 -8.97 2.21
CA LEU A 22 2.53 -10.38 2.48
C LEU A 22 2.66 -10.69 3.98
N ARG A 23 3.21 -9.76 4.77
CA ARG A 23 3.64 -10.04 6.15
C ARG A 23 2.90 -9.22 7.20
N GLY A 24 2.19 -8.17 6.80
CA GLY A 24 1.66 -7.17 7.72
C GLY A 24 2.69 -6.09 8.07
N TYR A 25 2.22 -5.03 8.71
CA TYR A 25 3.06 -3.90 9.10
C TYR A 25 4.01 -4.26 10.23
N ASN A 26 3.52 -4.95 11.26
CA ASN A 26 4.27 -5.28 12.47
C ASN A 26 5.38 -6.29 12.20
N ALA A 27 5.15 -7.28 11.34
CA ALA A 27 6.15 -8.28 10.99
C ALA A 27 7.15 -7.83 9.91
N THR A 28 6.94 -6.66 9.29
CA THR A 28 7.88 -6.09 8.32
C THR A 28 8.89 -5.19 9.02
N SER A 29 10.18 -5.50 8.87
CA SER A 29 11.28 -4.70 9.39
C SER A 29 11.88 -3.76 8.33
N ILE A 30 12.55 -2.69 8.78
CA ILE A 30 13.29 -1.80 7.86
C ILE A 30 14.40 -2.55 7.12
N ASP A 31 15.06 -3.53 7.75
CA ASP A 31 16.11 -4.32 7.09
C ASP A 31 15.57 -5.17 5.94
N GLU A 32 14.35 -5.67 6.07
CA GLU A 32 13.68 -6.41 5.00
C GLU A 32 13.30 -5.50 3.83
N ILE A 33 12.84 -4.27 4.13
CA ILE A 33 12.58 -3.25 3.11
C ILE A 33 13.89 -2.88 2.40
N VAL A 34 14.98 -2.66 3.14
CA VAL A 34 16.32 -2.41 2.55
C VAL A 34 16.74 -3.57 1.65
N LYS A 35 16.53 -4.82 2.10
CA LYS A 35 16.89 -6.02 1.33
C LYS A 35 16.05 -6.17 0.06
N ALA A 36 14.75 -5.89 0.12
CA ALA A 36 13.85 -5.99 -1.02
C ALA A 36 14.09 -4.87 -2.04
N THR A 37 14.32 -3.65 -1.57
CA THR A 37 14.43 -2.46 -2.43
C THR A 37 15.85 -2.17 -2.90
N GLY A 38 16.87 -2.70 -2.21
CA GLY A 38 18.27 -2.34 -2.44
C GLY A 38 18.62 -0.91 -2.01
N VAL A 39 17.66 -0.14 -1.47
CA VAL A 39 17.86 1.22 -0.97
C VAL A 39 18.40 1.17 0.44
N VAL A 40 19.49 1.90 0.68
CA VAL A 40 20.13 1.92 1.99
C VAL A 40 19.24 2.58 3.05
N ARG A 41 19.31 2.07 4.28
CA ARG A 41 18.52 2.53 5.43
C ARG A 41 18.54 4.04 5.63
N GLY A 42 19.70 4.68 5.47
CA GLY A 42 19.85 6.13 5.63
C GLY A 42 19.01 6.92 4.63
N SER A 43 18.92 6.47 3.37
CA SER A 43 18.08 7.08 2.35
C SER A 43 16.60 6.91 2.68
N LEU A 44 16.17 5.70 3.08
CA LEU A 44 14.78 5.45 3.47
C LEU A 44 14.33 6.40 4.60
N TYR A 45 15.12 6.54 5.66
CA TYR A 45 14.79 7.48 6.74
C TYR A 45 14.88 8.94 6.29
N SER A 46 15.81 9.30 5.42
CA SER A 46 15.92 10.66 4.89
C SER A 46 14.70 11.08 4.06
N ILE A 47 14.05 10.13 3.38
CA ILE A 47 12.92 10.41 2.48
C ILE A 47 11.60 10.29 3.23
N PHE A 48 11.43 9.19 3.96
CA PHE A 48 10.15 8.80 4.54
C PHE A 48 10.10 9.01 6.06
N GLY A 49 11.21 9.33 6.71
CA GLY A 49 11.29 9.60 8.15
C GLY A 49 11.19 8.37 9.04
N SER A 50 10.34 7.40 8.73
CA SER A 50 10.06 6.22 9.55
C SER A 50 9.47 5.06 8.74
N LYS A 51 9.34 3.88 9.36
CA LYS A 51 8.58 2.76 8.75
C LYS A 51 7.12 3.14 8.49
N GLN A 52 6.52 3.92 9.38
CA GLN A 52 5.16 4.43 9.22
C GLN A 52 5.08 5.38 8.02
N GLY A 53 6.06 6.26 7.83
CA GLY A 53 6.11 7.15 6.67
C GLY A 53 6.28 6.41 5.35
N ILE A 54 7.04 5.29 5.33
CA ILE A 54 7.10 4.40 4.16
C ILE A 54 5.72 3.80 3.90
N PHE A 55 5.05 3.29 4.93
CA PHE A 55 3.72 2.70 4.80
C PHE A 55 2.68 3.72 4.29
N ILE A 56 2.71 4.95 4.81
CA ILE A 56 1.85 6.05 4.35
C ILE A 56 2.09 6.31 2.86
N ALA A 57 3.34 6.49 2.44
CA ALA A 57 3.67 6.73 1.03
C ALA A 57 3.23 5.57 0.11
N VAL A 58 3.36 4.32 0.58
CA VAL A 58 2.87 3.13 -0.14
C VAL A 58 1.34 3.17 -0.30
N LEU A 59 0.62 3.51 0.75
CA LEU A 59 -0.86 3.55 0.73
C LEU A 59 -1.37 4.70 -0.14
N GLU A 60 -0.74 5.87 -0.09
CA GLU A 60 -1.03 7.02 -0.94
C GLU A 60 -0.78 6.71 -2.42
N GLU A 61 0.36 6.08 -2.75
CA GLU A 61 0.65 5.72 -4.14
C GLU A 61 -0.33 4.67 -4.68
N ALA A 62 -0.69 3.66 -3.88
CA ALA A 62 -1.71 2.68 -4.27
C ALA A 62 -3.09 3.31 -4.52
N ALA A 63 -3.46 4.33 -3.72
CA ALA A 63 -4.71 5.08 -3.91
C ALA A 63 -4.66 5.92 -5.19
N LYS A 64 -3.54 6.60 -5.44
CA LYS A 64 -3.29 7.37 -6.66
C LYS A 64 -3.33 6.49 -7.91
N GLU A 65 -2.62 5.37 -7.93
CA GLU A 65 -2.62 4.43 -9.06
C GLU A 65 -4.03 3.90 -9.36
N TRP A 66 -4.82 3.60 -8.32
CA TRP A 66 -6.23 3.22 -8.50
C TRP A 66 -7.03 4.35 -9.14
N SER A 67 -6.91 5.58 -8.62
CA SER A 67 -7.64 6.74 -9.17
C SER A 67 -7.33 7.01 -10.64
N GLU A 68 -6.07 6.81 -11.05
CA GLU A 68 -5.62 6.99 -12.44
C GLU A 68 -6.06 5.83 -13.35
N SER A 69 -6.32 4.64 -12.79
CA SER A 69 -6.84 3.48 -13.53
C SER A 69 -8.34 3.55 -13.81
N VAL A 70 -9.09 4.33 -13.02
CA VAL A 70 -10.53 4.56 -13.21
C VAL A 70 -10.73 5.67 -14.25
N VAL A 71 -10.82 5.28 -15.51
CA VAL A 71 -11.12 6.22 -16.61
C VAL A 71 -12.57 6.71 -16.48
N PRO A 72 -12.83 8.03 -16.41
CA PRO A 72 -14.18 8.57 -16.58
C PRO A 72 -14.67 8.17 -17.98
N ASP A 73 -15.82 7.50 -18.08
CA ASP A 73 -16.48 7.08 -19.34
C ASP A 73 -16.16 5.66 -19.88
N GLY A 74 -15.57 4.78 -19.08
CA GLY A 74 -15.68 3.32 -19.34
C GLY A 74 -14.84 2.77 -20.49
N GLU A 75 -13.88 3.54 -21.00
CA GLU A 75 -12.80 2.98 -21.80
C GLU A 75 -11.76 2.34 -20.87
N LEU A 76 -11.42 1.07 -21.12
CA LEU A 76 -10.25 0.44 -20.50
C LEU A 76 -9.02 1.28 -20.87
N GLY A 77 -8.49 2.05 -19.93
CA GLY A 77 -7.20 2.70 -20.07
C GLY A 77 -6.19 1.65 -20.51
N ALA A 78 -5.67 1.83 -21.73
CA ALA A 78 -4.78 0.87 -22.38
C ALA A 78 -3.65 0.46 -21.42
N THR A 79 -3.60 -0.84 -21.09
CA THR A 79 -2.43 -1.60 -20.60
C THR A 79 -1.29 -0.74 -20.05
N GLY A 80 -1.35 -0.43 -18.76
CA GLY A 80 -0.31 0.35 -18.07
C GLY A 80 -0.53 0.60 -16.58
N ALA A 81 -1.75 0.46 -16.05
CA ALA A 81 -2.03 0.59 -14.62
C ALA A 81 -1.23 -0.46 -13.83
N ARG A 82 -0.22 -0.02 -13.07
CA ARG A 82 0.59 -0.88 -12.21
C ARG A 82 -0.13 -1.22 -10.90
N GLY A 83 -1.06 -0.39 -10.45
CA GLY A 83 -1.89 -0.61 -9.27
C GLY A 83 -3.28 -1.13 -9.61
N ASP A 84 -3.70 -2.21 -8.93
CA ASP A 84 -5.07 -2.70 -8.96
C ASP A 84 -5.81 -2.40 -7.65
N PHE A 85 -7.14 -2.38 -7.70
CA PHE A 85 -7.98 -2.14 -6.53
C PHE A 85 -7.73 -3.16 -5.40
N GLN A 86 -7.31 -4.39 -5.75
CA GLN A 86 -7.03 -5.44 -4.76
C GLN A 86 -5.80 -5.11 -3.90
N THR A 87 -4.81 -4.44 -4.47
CA THR A 87 -3.61 -3.96 -3.79
C THR A 87 -3.99 -2.89 -2.76
N LEU A 88 -4.79 -1.90 -3.18
CA LEU A 88 -5.31 -0.87 -2.28
C LEU A 88 -6.12 -1.48 -1.11
N LEU A 89 -7.07 -2.38 -1.41
CA LEU A 89 -7.84 -3.06 -0.37
C LEU A 89 -6.96 -3.90 0.58
N SER A 90 -5.89 -4.51 0.07
CA SER A 90 -4.96 -5.28 0.90
C SER A 90 -4.20 -4.38 1.88
N LEU A 91 -3.71 -3.23 1.40
CA LEU A 91 -3.00 -2.25 2.22
C LEU A 91 -3.93 -1.60 3.25
N LEU A 92 -5.16 -1.28 2.87
CA LEU A 92 -6.17 -0.76 3.80
C LEU A 92 -6.47 -1.75 4.91
N ASN A 93 -6.60 -3.04 4.60
CA ASN A 93 -6.74 -4.07 5.63
C ASN A 93 -5.55 -4.08 6.60
N VAL A 94 -4.31 -4.04 6.10
CA VAL A 94 -3.12 -3.93 6.96
C VAL A 94 -3.18 -2.67 7.83
N ALA A 95 -3.54 -1.52 7.26
CA ALA A 95 -3.64 -0.26 7.98
C ALA A 95 -4.67 -0.34 9.11
N VAL A 96 -5.88 -0.81 8.82
CA VAL A 96 -7.00 -0.93 9.76
C VAL A 96 -6.67 -1.89 10.90
N PHE A 97 -6.09 -3.05 10.60
CA PHE A 97 -5.83 -4.07 11.61
C PHE A 97 -4.59 -3.80 12.47
N GLU A 98 -3.58 -3.11 11.94
CA GLU A 98 -2.27 -3.07 12.60
C GLU A 98 -1.80 -1.67 13.00
N ILE A 99 -2.37 -0.59 12.45
CA ILE A 99 -1.78 0.75 12.57
C ILE A 99 -2.80 1.81 13.00
N ALA A 100 -3.98 1.82 12.39
CA ALA A 100 -4.96 2.90 12.54
C ALA A 100 -5.43 3.10 13.99
N SER A 101 -5.43 2.05 14.81
CA SER A 101 -5.83 2.15 16.23
C SER A 101 -4.83 2.92 17.11
N VAL A 102 -3.58 3.07 16.66
CA VAL A 102 -2.49 3.70 17.44
C VAL A 102 -1.85 4.90 16.75
N SER A 103 -2.21 5.16 15.48
CA SER A 103 -1.71 6.29 14.71
C SER A 103 -2.88 7.10 14.13
N PRO A 104 -3.19 8.27 14.71
CA PRO A 104 -4.24 9.16 14.21
C PRO A 104 -4.04 9.56 12.74
N ASP A 105 -2.80 9.84 12.34
CA ASP A 105 -2.47 10.22 10.96
C ASP A 105 -2.85 9.11 9.96
N VAL A 106 -2.59 7.86 10.32
CA VAL A 106 -2.95 6.71 9.48
C VAL A 106 -4.46 6.47 9.49
N ALA A 107 -5.12 6.67 10.62
CA ALA A 107 -6.58 6.57 10.70
C ALA A 107 -7.27 7.62 9.81
N GLU A 108 -6.78 8.87 9.82
CA GLU A 108 -7.29 9.95 8.98
C GLU A 108 -7.11 9.64 7.49
N LEU A 109 -5.91 9.18 7.09
CA LEU A 109 -5.64 8.78 5.71
C LEU A 109 -6.55 7.62 5.25
N VAL A 110 -6.68 6.58 6.07
CA VAL A 110 -7.57 5.45 5.79
C VAL A 110 -9.02 5.93 5.62
N GLN A 111 -9.49 6.79 6.51
CA GLN A 111 -10.84 7.33 6.45
C GLN A 111 -11.06 8.20 5.21
N HIS A 112 -10.06 8.99 4.81
CA HIS A 112 -10.08 9.80 3.61
C HIS A 112 -10.22 8.93 2.36
N ILE A 113 -9.34 7.94 2.17
CA ILE A 113 -9.34 7.02 1.03
C ILE A 113 -10.66 6.24 0.96
N ILE A 114 -11.16 5.75 2.10
CA ILE A 114 -12.44 5.03 2.17
C ILE A 114 -13.58 5.90 1.66
N ASN A 115 -13.63 7.16 2.08
CA ASN A 115 -14.69 8.09 1.68
C ASN A 115 -14.56 8.54 0.24
N GLU A 116 -13.33 8.82 -0.22
CA GLU A 116 -13.04 9.29 -1.58
C GLU A 116 -13.45 8.24 -2.63
N TYR A 117 -13.08 6.98 -2.42
CA TYR A 117 -13.34 5.90 -3.38
C TYR A 117 -14.56 5.05 -3.04
N GLY A 118 -15.36 5.42 -2.03
CA GLY A 118 -16.57 4.70 -1.64
C GLY A 118 -16.32 3.24 -1.22
N ILE A 119 -15.18 2.97 -0.57
CA ILE A 119 -14.77 1.62 -0.19
C ILE A 119 -15.66 1.12 0.94
N THR A 120 -16.28 -0.03 0.77
CA THR A 120 -17.21 -0.58 1.75
C THR A 120 -16.51 -1.54 2.72
N ALA A 121 -17.07 -1.69 3.92
CA ALA A 121 -16.63 -2.73 4.86
C ALA A 121 -16.76 -4.13 4.25
N GLN A 122 -17.74 -4.36 3.38
CA GLN A 122 -17.89 -5.61 2.64
C GLN A 122 -16.71 -5.86 1.69
N ALA A 123 -16.26 -4.86 0.94
CA ALA A 123 -15.11 -4.99 0.04
C ALA A 123 -13.81 -5.30 0.80
N LEU A 124 -13.58 -4.61 1.92
CA LEU A 124 -12.44 -4.90 2.81
C LEU A 124 -12.50 -6.32 3.39
N GLY A 125 -13.68 -6.72 3.88
CA GLY A 125 -13.93 -8.05 4.44
C GLY A 125 -13.76 -9.17 3.41
N GLN A 126 -14.34 -9.02 2.22
CA GLN A 126 -14.18 -9.97 1.12
C GLN A 126 -12.71 -10.12 0.75
N ARG A 127 -11.98 -9.00 0.60
CA ARG A 127 -10.55 -9.05 0.29
C ARG A 127 -9.76 -9.77 1.39
N ALA A 128 -10.09 -9.55 2.66
CA ALA A 128 -9.43 -10.23 3.76
C ALA A 128 -9.67 -11.75 3.73
N LEU A 129 -10.90 -12.19 3.44
CA LEU A 129 -11.25 -13.61 3.30
C LEU A 129 -10.52 -14.27 2.13
N GLU A 130 -10.51 -13.63 0.95
CA GLU A 130 -9.79 -14.12 -0.24
C GLU A 130 -8.31 -14.32 0.05
N ARG A 131 -7.67 -13.39 0.78
CA ARG A 131 -6.26 -13.50 1.19
C ARG A 131 -6.02 -14.63 2.17
N ALA A 132 -7.01 -14.93 3.03
CA ALA A 132 -6.96 -16.07 3.93
C ALA A 132 -7.23 -17.41 3.22
N GLY A 133 -7.60 -17.38 1.93
CA GLY A 133 -8.02 -18.57 1.19
C GLY A 133 -9.38 -19.12 1.63
N LEU A 134 -10.20 -18.28 2.29
CA LEU A 134 -11.54 -18.62 2.74
C LEU A 134 -12.54 -18.15 1.70
N THR A 135 -13.40 -19.05 1.24
CA THR A 135 -14.50 -18.74 0.30
C THR A 135 -15.83 -18.67 1.04
N GLU A 136 -16.87 -18.10 0.41
CA GLU A 136 -18.23 -18.10 0.99
C GLU A 136 -18.77 -19.50 1.28
N ALA A 137 -18.24 -20.55 0.63
CA ALA A 137 -18.60 -21.93 0.94
C ALA A 137 -18.02 -22.43 2.29
N ASP A 138 -17.06 -21.71 2.86
CA ASP A 138 -16.35 -22.06 4.10
C ASP A 138 -16.91 -21.34 5.35
N LEU A 139 -17.95 -20.50 5.20
CA LEU A 139 -18.60 -19.71 6.26
C LEU A 139 -20.06 -20.13 6.47
#